data_AF-A0A966G3F1-F1
#
_entry.id   AF-A0A966G3F1-F1
#
_cell.length_a   1.000
_cell.length_b   1.000
_cell.length_c   1.000
_cell.angle_alpha   90.00
_cell.angle_beta   90.00
_cell.angle_gamma   90.00
#
_symmetry.space_group_name_H-M   'P 1'
#
loop_
_entity.id
_entity.type
_entity.pdbx_description
1 polymer ?
#
loop_
_entity_poly.entity_id
_entity_poly.type
_entity_poly.pdbx_seq_one_letter_code
_entity_poly.pdbx_strand_id
1 'polypeptide(L)' 'MEKQVNCAVDCLNGCILGDKCPNQAHAAEAAKFIAETSWEKMLEMAETARLKKLTQPTQWIIPDDF' A
#
# COMPACT_ATOMS: atom_id res chain seq x y z
N MET A 1 3.89 -24.66 -11.76
CA MET A 1 3.31 -23.34 -12.04
C MET A 1 3.72 -22.42 -10.91
N GLU A 2 4.61 -21.47 -11.17
CA GLU A 2 4.87 -20.41 -10.18
C GLU A 2 3.62 -19.56 -10.10
N LYS A 3 2.98 -19.55 -8.93
CA LYS A 3 1.74 -18.79 -8.69
C LYS A 3 2.11 -17.31 -8.77
N GLN A 4 1.54 -16.57 -9.71
CA GLN A 4 1.70 -15.12 -9.78
C GLN A 4 1.03 -14.51 -8.53
N VAL A 5 1.83 -14.06 -7.57
CA VAL A 5 1.34 -13.52 -6.30
C VAL A 5 0.93 -12.07 -6.49
N ASN A 6 -0.35 -11.75 -6.26
CA ASN A 6 -0.80 -10.38 -6.17
C ASN A 6 -0.56 -9.88 -4.75
N CYS A 7 0.56 -9.22 -4.51
CA CYS A 7 0.94 -8.75 -3.18
C CYS A 7 -0.11 -7.82 -2.52
N ALA A 8 -0.97 -7.15 -3.29
CA ALA A 8 -2.03 -6.29 -2.74
C ALA A 8 -3.22 -7.08 -2.18
N VAL A 9 -3.42 -8.32 -2.62
CA VAL A 9 -4.54 -9.18 -2.21
C VAL A 9 -4.06 -10.34 -1.34
N ASP A 10 -3.03 -11.05 -1.80
CA ASP A 10 -2.56 -12.29 -1.20
C ASP A 10 -1.72 -12.06 0.08
N CYS A 11 -1.02 -10.93 0.17
CA CYS A 11 -0.10 -10.62 1.27
C CYS A 11 -0.70 -9.67 2.32
N LEU A 12 -2.02 -9.47 2.33
CA LEU A 12 -2.71 -8.48 3.18
C LEU A 12 -2.45 -8.69 4.69
N ASN A 13 -2.30 -9.96 5.11
CA ASN A 13 -2.02 -10.35 6.49
C ASN A 13 -0.56 -10.76 6.75
N GLY A 14 0.34 -10.47 5.80
CA GLY A 14 1.73 -10.91 5.84
C GLY A 14 2.13 -11.64 4.56
N CYS A 15 3.44 -11.65 4.26
CA CYS A 15 3.93 -12.21 3.02
C CYS A 15 3.81 -13.74 3.00
N ILE A 16 3.08 -14.27 2.01
CA ILE A 16 2.92 -15.73 1.81
C ILE A 16 4.17 -16.43 1.26
N LEU A 17 5.14 -15.66 0.75
CA LEU A 17 6.40 -16.17 0.20
C LEU A 17 7.53 -16.20 1.24
N GLY A 18 7.30 -15.72 2.46
CA GLY A 18 8.31 -15.63 3.52
C GLY A 18 9.54 -14.83 3.07
N ASP A 19 10.72 -15.43 3.18
CA ASP A 19 12.01 -14.83 2.79
C ASP A 19 12.17 -14.57 1.29
N LYS A 20 11.27 -15.09 0.45
CA LYS A 20 11.27 -14.83 -1.00
C LYS A 20 10.41 -13.61 -1.36
N CYS A 21 10.03 -12.79 -0.39
CA CYS A 21 9.27 -11.58 -0.64
C CYS A 21 10.08 -10.61 -1.52
N PRO A 22 9.60 -10.24 -2.73
CA PRO A 22 10.33 -9.31 -3.60
C PRO A 22 10.50 -7.92 -2.98
N ASN A 23 9.63 -7.56 -2.02
CA ASN A 23 9.62 -6.25 -1.37
C ASN A 23 10.34 -6.26 -0.01
N GLN A 24 11.07 -7.32 0.34
CA GLN A 24 11.74 -7.43 1.64
C GLN A 24 12.73 -6.29 1.91
N ALA A 25 13.40 -5.80 0.87
CA ALA A 25 14.32 -4.67 0.97
C ALA A 25 13.66 -3.38 1.48
N HIS A 26 12.37 -3.19 1.24
CA HIS A 26 11.63 -2.00 1.68
C HIS A 26 11.21 -2.05 3.15
N ALA A 27 11.33 -3.20 3.83
CA ALA A 27 10.93 -3.35 5.23
C ALA A 27 11.70 -2.40 6.15
N ALA A 28 13.00 -2.22 5.91
CA ALA A 28 13.85 -1.31 6.69
C ALA A 28 13.44 0.16 6.52
N GLU A 29 13.13 0.56 5.29
CA GLU A 29 12.68 1.92 4.97
C GLU A 29 11.30 2.21 5.58
N ALA A 30 10.37 1.26 5.49
CA ALA A 30 9.05 1.36 6.12
C ALA A 30 9.16 1.48 7.65
N ALA A 31 10.02 0.66 8.28
CA ALA A 31 10.26 0.74 9.72
C ALA A 31 10.83 2.10 10.13
N LYS A 32 11.80 2.63 9.35
CA LYS A 32 12.36 3.96 9.57
C LYS A 32 11.30 5.05 9.45
N PHE A 33 10.46 5.00 8.42
CA PHE A 33 9.36 5.95 8.24
C PHE A 33 8.42 5.95 9.45
N ILE A 34 8.00 4.79 9.95
CA ILE A 34 7.10 4.69 11.10
C ILE A 34 7.77 5.25 12.37
N ALA A 35 9.07 4.99 12.57
CA ALA A 35 9.80 5.45 13.74
C ALA A 35 10.06 6.96 13.73
N GLU A 36 10.32 7.55 12.55
CA GLU A 36 10.70 8.96 12.41
C GLU A 36 9.50 9.89 12.13
N THR A 37 8.35 9.35 11.72
CA THR A 37 7.16 10.15 11.43
C THR A 37 6.28 10.26 12.66
N SER A 38 6.09 11.49 13.15
CA SER A 38 5.20 11.75 14.28
C SER A 38 3.73 11.44 13.94
N TRP A 39 2.94 11.14 14.97
CA TRP A 39 1.51 10.89 14.82
C TRP A 39 0.78 12.07 14.15
N GLU A 40 1.09 13.29 14.57
CA GLU A 40 0.52 14.51 13.98
C GLU A 40 0.85 14.62 12.48
N LYS A 41 2.09 14.30 12.09
CA LYS A 41 2.50 14.33 10.69
C LYS A 41 1.77 13.27 9.86
N MET A 42 1.54 12.08 10.43
CA MET A 42 0.74 11.04 9.78
C MET A 42 -0.72 11.48 9.58
N LEU A 43 -1.33 12.15 10.56
CA LEU A 43 -2.68 12.70 10.43
C LEU A 43 -2.77 13.78 9.35
N GLU A 44 -1.79 14.68 9.28
CA GLU A 44 -1.70 15.71 8.23
C GLU A 44 -1.62 15.10 6.82
N MET A 45 -0.78 14.06 6.66
CA MET A 45 -0.65 13.33 5.41
C MET A 45 -1.97 12.65 5.02
N ALA A 46 -2.67 12.06 5.97
CA ALA A 46 -3.97 11.41 5.75
C ALA A 46 -5.03 12.42 5.28
N GLU A 47 -5.13 13.60 5.92
CA GLU A 47 -6.09 14.63 5.50
C GLU A 47 -5.75 15.21 4.13
N THR A 48 -4.46 15.42 3.85
CA THR A 48 -4.00 15.87 2.52
C THR A 48 -4.38 14.86 1.43
N ALA A 49 -4.20 13.56 1.70
CA ALA A 49 -4.60 12.50 0.77
C ALA A 49 -6.13 12.45 0.60
N ARG A 50 -6.90 12.66 1.66
CA ARG A 50 -8.38 12.74 1.61
C ARG A 50 -8.84 13.89 0.73
N LEU A 51 -8.29 15.08 0.92
CA LEU A 51 -8.62 16.27 0.12
C LEU A 51 -8.27 16.05 -1.36
N LYS A 52 -7.10 15.47 -1.67
CA LYS A 52 -6.73 15.11 -3.06
C LYS A 52 -7.74 14.15 -3.70
N LYS A 53 -8.20 13.14 -2.95
CA LYS A 53 -9.23 12.20 -3.45
C LYS A 53 -10.58 12.86 -3.70
N LEU A 54 -10.93 13.92 -2.96
CA LEU A 54 -12.18 14.65 -3.15
C LEU A 54 -12.12 15.64 -4.32
N THR A 55 -10.94 16.16 -4.64
CA THR A 55 -10.75 17.15 -5.71
C THR A 55 -10.34 16.54 -7.04
N GLN A 56 -9.80 15.31 -7.05
CA GLN A 56 -9.48 14.61 -8.28
C GLN A 56 -10.75 14.20 -9.05
N PRO A 57 -10.71 14.18 -10.39
CA PRO A 57 -11.83 13.69 -11.20
C PRO A 57 -12.15 12.24 -10.85
N THR A 58 -13.43 11.88 -10.93
CA THR A 58 -13.89 10.52 -10.63
C THR A 58 -13.29 9.53 -11.63
N GLN A 59 -12.62 8.49 -11.12
CA GLN A 59 -12.16 7.38 -11.94
C GLN A 59 -13.29 6.35 -12.05
N TRP A 60 -13.83 6.20 -13.25
CA TRP A 60 -14.80 5.15 -13.56
C TRP A 60 -14.05 3.84 -13.76
N ILE A 61 -14.25 2.89 -12.86
CA ILE A 61 -13.76 1.50 -13.03
C ILE A 61 -14.93 0.74 -13.64
N ILE A 62 -14.82 0.41 -14.93
CA ILE A 62 -15.75 -0.48 -15.61
C ILE A 62 -15.19 -1.90 -15.39
N PRO A 63 -15.93 -2.81 -14.73
CA PRO A 63 -15.48 -4.19 -14.58
C PRO A 63 -15.23 -4.83 -15.96
N ASP A 64 -14.12 -5.54 -16.10
CA ASP A 64 -13.75 -6.19 -17.37
C ASP A 64 -14.58 -7.45 -17.67
N ASP A 65 -15.33 -7.96 -16.68
CA ASP A 65 -16.14 -9.17 -16.79
C ASP A 65 -17.65 -8.85 -16.78
N PHE A 66 -18.29 -8.92 -17.94
CA PHE A 66 -19.73 -9.11 -18.13
C PHE A 66 -19.99 -10.42 -18.89
#